data_AF-A0A6P6XQ82-F1
#
_entry.id   AF-A0A6P6XQ82-F1
#
_cell.length_a   1.000
_cell.length_b   1.000
_cell.length_c   1.000
_cell.angle_alpha   90.00
_cell.angle_beta   90.00
_cell.angle_gamma   90.00
#
_symmetry.space_group_name_H-M   'P 1'
#
loop_
_entity.id
_entity.type
_entity.pdbx_description
1 polymer ?
#
loop_
_entity_poly.entity_id
_entity_poly.type
_entity_poly.pdbx_seq_one_letter_code
_entity_poly.pdbx_strand_id
1 'polypeptide(L)'
;MYQPDERQQNFIIYGLFGLLLGIISLPFIIHQQRLTNDFSIKKSQSAKCLRQNEILFTTEELAQHTKLPSILLGFMGVVYNVSNGHYYHPGGSYSFFAGRDGTRAFLTGEFDTENELRDDISDLDESYLNGMETWIKLYEDKYPRIGLVIGSYYDEDGCATPKLHRVRRMLSKSVINKQMETDELNKYPPCNSQWDAQTNLGRVWCTKLSGGIQRSWTGRPRLFYDLYQKKWRCACVNQNDDDDENNIDYCDQQQHQSGPNSIGMQYSDDDNDDDKQAATPGCRFKHYENCDPKSLECPITS
;
A
#
# COMPACT_ATOMS: atom_id res chain seq x y z
N MET A 1 -53.54 -27.47 -85.93
CA MET A 1 -53.88 -27.12 -84.53
C MET A 1 -52.85 -27.83 -83.65
N TYR A 2 -51.81 -27.12 -83.23
CA TYR A 2 -50.72 -27.67 -82.41
C TYR A 2 -50.81 -27.00 -81.04
N GLN A 3 -51.24 -27.75 -80.03
CA GLN A 3 -51.25 -27.30 -78.65
C GLN A 3 -49.92 -27.70 -77.99
N PRO A 4 -49.14 -26.76 -77.43
CA PRO A 4 -47.93 -27.11 -76.70
C PRO A 4 -48.27 -27.81 -75.38
N ASP A 5 -47.43 -28.80 -75.02
CA ASP A 5 -47.55 -29.65 -73.84
C ASP A 5 -47.32 -28.83 -72.55
N GLU A 6 -48.38 -28.68 -71.73
CA GLU A 6 -48.38 -27.92 -70.47
C GLU A 6 -47.26 -28.35 -69.49
N ARG A 7 -46.76 -29.59 -69.60
CA ARG A 7 -45.66 -30.05 -68.75
C ARG A 7 -44.34 -29.34 -69.03
N GLN A 8 -44.02 -29.02 -70.28
CA GLN A 8 -42.76 -28.33 -70.59
C GLN A 8 -42.75 -26.87 -70.13
N GLN A 9 -43.89 -26.18 -70.18
CA GLN A 9 -44.00 -24.81 -69.65
C GLN A 9 -43.86 -24.78 -68.13
N ASN A 10 -44.48 -25.75 -67.43
CA ASN A 10 -44.37 -25.85 -65.98
C ASN A 10 -42.93 -26.12 -65.52
N PHE A 11 -42.18 -26.99 -66.18
CA PHE A 11 -40.78 -27.26 -65.80
C PHE A 11 -39.86 -26.03 -65.92
N ILE A 12 -40.06 -25.19 -66.94
CA ILE A 12 -39.28 -23.95 -67.12
C ILE A 12 -39.68 -22.90 -66.07
N ILE A 13 -40.98 -22.78 -65.77
CA ILE A 13 -41.49 -21.84 -64.76
C ILE A 13 -40.98 -22.22 -63.36
N TYR A 14 -41.07 -23.50 -62.97
CA TYR A 14 -40.57 -23.96 -61.67
C TYR A 14 -39.03 -23.89 -61.57
N GLY A 15 -38.30 -24.09 -62.67
CA GLY A 15 -36.85 -23.93 -62.73
C GLY A 15 -36.39 -22.48 -62.54
N LEU A 16 -37.08 -21.53 -63.16
CA LEU A 16 -36.79 -20.09 -63.03
C LEU A 16 -37.20 -19.54 -61.64
N PHE A 17 -38.31 -20.02 -61.06
CA PHE A 17 -38.71 -19.67 -59.70
C PHE A 17 -37.72 -20.21 -58.64
N GLY A 18 -37.18 -21.42 -58.81
CA GLY A 18 -36.16 -21.97 -57.92
C GLY A 18 -34.85 -21.18 -57.94
N LEU A 19 -34.41 -20.70 -59.11
CA LEU A 19 -33.22 -19.87 -59.25
C LEU A 19 -33.39 -18.47 -58.65
N LEU A 20 -34.56 -17.84 -58.82
CA LEU A 20 -34.86 -16.53 -58.22
C LEU A 20 -34.94 -16.59 -56.68
N LEU A 21 -35.51 -17.65 -56.12
CA LEU A 21 -35.55 -17.84 -54.66
C LEU A 21 -34.14 -18.05 -54.07
N GLY A 22 -33.27 -18.80 -54.77
CA GLY A 22 -31.88 -19.01 -54.36
C GLY A 22 -31.03 -17.73 -54.36
N ILE A 23 -31.21 -16.87 -55.38
CA ILE A 23 -30.46 -15.60 -55.51
C ILE A 23 -30.85 -14.58 -54.42
N ILE A 24 -32.09 -14.62 -53.93
CA ILE A 24 -32.56 -13.73 -52.85
C ILE A 24 -32.22 -14.33 -51.47
N SER A 25 -32.27 -15.66 -51.31
CA SER A 25 -31.99 -16.30 -50.02
C SER A 25 -30.50 -16.31 -49.65
N LEU A 26 -29.60 -16.46 -50.60
CA LEU A 26 -28.14 -16.48 -50.34
C LEU A 26 -27.60 -15.18 -49.72
N PRO A 27 -27.86 -13.97 -50.26
CA PRO A 27 -27.44 -12.73 -49.63
C PRO A 27 -28.19 -12.47 -48.32
N PHE A 28 -29.45 -12.92 -48.16
CA PHE A 28 -30.17 -12.83 -46.89
C PHE A 28 -29.54 -13.73 -45.81
N ILE A 29 -29.11 -14.95 -46.14
CA ILE A 29 -28.43 -15.87 -45.23
C ILE A 29 -27.02 -15.35 -44.89
N ILE A 30 -26.27 -14.82 -45.87
CA ILE A 30 -24.95 -14.20 -45.63
C ILE A 30 -25.09 -12.92 -44.79
N HIS A 31 -26.14 -12.13 -45.01
CA HIS A 31 -26.43 -10.94 -44.21
C HIS A 31 -26.88 -11.31 -42.79
N GLN A 32 -27.73 -12.33 -42.63
CA GLN A 32 -28.09 -12.90 -41.34
C GLN A 32 -26.87 -13.46 -40.61
N GLN A 33 -25.98 -14.20 -41.28
CA GLN A 33 -24.72 -14.68 -40.70
C GLN A 33 -23.77 -13.54 -40.31
N ARG A 34 -23.70 -12.46 -41.10
CA ARG A 34 -22.98 -11.23 -40.71
C ARG A 34 -23.61 -10.55 -39.51
N LEU A 35 -24.93 -10.40 -39.47
CA LEU A 35 -25.64 -9.81 -38.33
C LEU A 35 -25.47 -10.65 -37.05
N THR A 36 -25.45 -11.98 -37.16
CA THR A 36 -25.19 -12.86 -36.00
C THR A 36 -23.71 -12.86 -35.59
N ASN A 37 -22.77 -12.73 -36.54
CA ASN A 37 -21.34 -12.64 -36.23
C ASN A 37 -20.96 -11.26 -35.65
N ASP A 38 -21.59 -10.17 -36.10
CA ASP A 38 -21.46 -8.84 -35.49
C ASP A 38 -22.08 -8.80 -34.09
N PHE A 39 -23.20 -9.50 -33.85
CA PHE A 39 -23.79 -9.61 -32.50
C PHE A 39 -23.01 -10.55 -31.57
N SER A 40 -22.09 -11.36 -32.11
CA SER A 40 -21.18 -12.19 -31.33
C SER A 40 -19.87 -11.45 -30.97
N ILE A 41 -19.69 -10.21 -31.42
CA ILE A 41 -18.64 -9.30 -30.96
C ILE A 41 -19.19 -8.46 -29.80
N LYS A 42 -18.58 -8.69 -28.62
CA LYS A 42 -18.83 -8.02 -27.33
C LYS A 42 -20.16 -8.32 -26.65
N LYS A 43 -20.36 -9.60 -26.30
CA LYS A 43 -20.85 -9.86 -24.94
C LYS A 43 -19.80 -9.28 -24.00
N SER A 44 -20.04 -8.08 -23.49
CA SER A 44 -19.28 -7.50 -22.39
C SER A 44 -19.20 -8.58 -21.31
N GLN A 45 -18.03 -9.20 -21.18
CA GLN A 45 -17.69 -9.90 -19.96
C GLN A 45 -17.77 -8.80 -18.91
N SER A 46 -18.80 -8.84 -18.08
CA SER A 46 -18.83 -8.04 -16.85
C SER A 46 -17.56 -8.42 -16.10
N ALA A 47 -16.63 -7.48 -16.01
CA ALA A 47 -15.35 -7.68 -15.33
C ALA A 47 -15.61 -8.35 -13.97
N LYS A 48 -14.95 -9.49 -13.75
CA LYS A 48 -15.31 -10.46 -12.70
C LYS A 48 -15.24 -9.88 -11.29
N CYS A 49 -14.29 -8.98 -11.04
CA CYS A 49 -13.96 -8.48 -9.71
C CYS A 49 -14.32 -7.00 -9.48
N LEU A 50 -14.95 -6.34 -10.45
CA LEU A 50 -15.45 -4.97 -10.28
C LEU A 50 -16.58 -4.91 -9.26
N ARG A 51 -16.64 -3.83 -8.47
CA ARG A 51 -17.84 -3.53 -7.67
C ARG A 51 -18.95 -3.03 -8.58
N GLN A 52 -20.19 -3.07 -8.07
CA GLN A 52 -21.35 -2.58 -8.80
C GLN A 52 -21.17 -1.10 -9.20
N ASN A 53 -21.45 -0.79 -10.47
CA ASN A 53 -21.35 0.54 -11.09
C ASN A 53 -19.92 1.09 -11.25
N GLU A 54 -18.91 0.24 -11.17
CA GLU A 54 -17.55 0.62 -11.51
C GLU A 54 -17.22 0.46 -12.98
N ILE A 55 -16.26 1.27 -13.42
CA ILE A 55 -15.72 1.26 -14.78
C ILE A 55 -14.24 0.84 -14.72
N LEU A 56 -13.80 0.03 -15.67
CA LEU A 56 -12.37 -0.18 -15.92
C LEU A 56 -11.87 0.86 -16.90
N PHE A 57 -10.72 1.45 -16.58
CA PHE A 57 -10.03 2.41 -17.41
C PHE A 57 -8.69 1.83 -17.84
N THR A 58 -8.33 1.95 -19.11
CA THR A 58 -6.91 1.94 -19.48
C THR A 58 -6.25 3.24 -19.04
N THR A 59 -4.91 3.27 -19.00
CA THR A 59 -4.16 4.51 -18.73
C THR A 59 -4.52 5.62 -19.72
N GLU A 60 -4.71 5.28 -20.99
CA GLU A 60 -5.08 6.22 -22.06
C GLU A 60 -6.50 6.75 -21.89
N GLU A 61 -7.43 5.91 -21.45
CA GLU A 61 -8.80 6.33 -21.15
C GLU A 61 -8.82 7.27 -19.95
N LEU A 62 -8.13 6.93 -18.86
CA LEU A 62 -8.02 7.79 -17.68
C LEU A 62 -7.42 9.17 -18.04
N ALA A 63 -6.40 9.20 -18.90
CA ALA A 63 -5.74 10.43 -19.36
C ALA A 63 -6.65 11.42 -20.11
N GLN A 64 -7.84 11.00 -20.54
CA GLN A 64 -8.81 11.90 -21.19
C GLN A 64 -9.59 12.76 -20.17
N HIS A 65 -9.56 12.39 -18.89
CA HIS A 65 -10.38 13.00 -17.85
C HIS A 65 -9.62 14.05 -17.02
N THR A 66 -9.25 15.14 -17.68
CA THR A 66 -8.38 16.20 -17.10
C THR A 66 -9.10 17.53 -16.82
N LYS A 67 -10.37 17.66 -17.19
CA LYS A 67 -11.12 18.91 -17.10
C LYS A 67 -12.59 18.68 -16.75
N LEU A 68 -13.24 19.69 -16.18
CA LEU A 68 -14.67 19.62 -15.86
C LEU A 68 -15.52 19.27 -17.09
N PRO A 69 -16.62 18.51 -16.92
CA PRO A 69 -17.14 18.00 -15.64
C PRO A 69 -16.51 16.67 -15.18
N SER A 70 -15.40 16.23 -15.79
CA SER A 70 -14.82 14.91 -15.54
C SER A 70 -13.32 15.00 -15.31
N ILE A 71 -12.94 15.22 -14.06
CA ILE A 71 -11.56 15.20 -13.58
C ILE A 71 -11.40 13.97 -12.70
N LEU A 72 -10.59 13.03 -13.17
CA LEU A 72 -10.36 11.76 -12.49
C LEU A 72 -8.91 11.66 -12.00
N LEU A 73 -8.70 10.84 -10.98
CA LEU A 73 -7.39 10.56 -10.40
C LEU A 73 -7.32 9.11 -9.98
N GLY A 74 -6.24 8.43 -10.36
CA GLY A 74 -5.91 7.08 -9.90
C GLY A 74 -5.04 7.12 -8.65
N PHE A 75 -5.34 6.25 -7.68
CA PHE A 75 -4.49 5.99 -6.53
C PHE A 75 -4.61 4.52 -6.13
N MET A 76 -3.49 3.81 -6.12
CA MET A 76 -3.38 2.35 -6.06
C MET A 76 -4.27 1.64 -7.09
N GLY A 77 -4.37 2.21 -8.30
CA GLY A 77 -5.25 1.72 -9.35
C GLY A 77 -6.73 1.93 -9.08
N VAL A 78 -7.14 2.58 -7.99
CA VAL A 78 -8.53 2.97 -7.75
C VAL A 78 -8.76 4.36 -8.33
N VAL A 79 -9.82 4.52 -9.12
CA VAL A 79 -10.16 5.77 -9.79
C VAL A 79 -11.20 6.54 -8.98
N TYR A 80 -10.86 7.77 -8.63
CA TYR A 80 -11.71 8.71 -7.91
C TYR A 80 -12.12 9.87 -8.81
N ASN A 81 -13.38 10.31 -8.69
CA ASN A 81 -13.84 11.54 -9.31
C ASN A 81 -13.51 12.74 -8.41
N VAL A 82 -12.48 13.49 -8.80
CA VAL A 82 -11.97 14.65 -8.06
C VAL A 82 -12.50 15.99 -8.59
N SER A 83 -13.55 15.97 -9.42
CA SER A 83 -14.12 17.18 -10.05
C SER A 83 -14.57 18.25 -9.06
N ASN A 84 -14.94 17.87 -7.83
CA ASN A 84 -15.31 18.83 -6.77
C ASN A 84 -14.09 19.45 -6.06
N GLY A 85 -12.88 18.98 -6.34
CA GLY A 85 -11.63 19.52 -5.78
C GLY A 85 -11.02 20.56 -6.72
N HIS A 86 -11.18 21.84 -6.40
CA HIS A 86 -10.62 22.95 -7.19
C HIS A 86 -9.11 22.86 -7.42
N TYR A 87 -8.37 22.19 -6.51
CA TYR A 87 -6.93 21.99 -6.65
C TYR A 87 -6.53 21.14 -7.87
N TYR A 88 -7.42 20.28 -8.37
CA TYR A 88 -7.16 19.43 -9.56
C TYR A 88 -7.67 20.07 -10.86
N HIS A 89 -8.34 21.22 -10.78
CA HIS A 89 -8.80 21.94 -11.97
C HIS A 89 -7.60 22.49 -12.75
N PRO A 90 -7.75 22.78 -14.06
CA PRO A 90 -6.69 23.46 -14.82
C PRO A 90 -6.19 24.72 -14.11
N GLY A 91 -4.88 24.78 -13.83
CA GLY A 91 -4.24 25.87 -13.08
C GLY A 91 -4.23 25.73 -11.55
N GLY A 92 -4.85 24.69 -10.99
CA GLY A 92 -4.79 24.34 -9.58
C GLY A 92 -3.45 23.70 -9.18
N SER A 93 -3.14 23.74 -7.88
CA SER A 93 -1.86 23.25 -7.34
C SER A 93 -1.61 21.75 -7.49
N TYR A 94 -2.64 20.97 -7.82
CA TYR A 94 -2.58 19.52 -8.02
C TYR A 94 -3.10 19.11 -9.40
N SER A 95 -3.19 20.04 -10.36
CA SER A 95 -3.76 19.78 -11.68
C SER A 95 -3.00 18.72 -12.48
N PHE A 96 -1.71 18.52 -12.18
CA PHE A 96 -0.86 17.53 -12.83
C PHE A 96 -1.26 16.07 -12.52
N PHE A 97 -2.06 15.83 -11.48
CA PHE A 97 -2.63 14.51 -11.20
C PHE A 97 -3.88 14.17 -12.01
N ALA A 98 -4.49 15.17 -12.66
CA ALA A 98 -5.72 14.97 -13.41
C ALA A 98 -5.48 13.97 -14.56
N GLY A 99 -6.31 12.94 -14.62
CA GLY A 99 -6.22 11.86 -15.61
C GLY A 99 -5.04 10.90 -15.41
N ARG A 100 -4.44 10.83 -14.21
CA ARG A 100 -3.27 9.97 -13.96
C ARG A 100 -3.44 9.17 -12.69
N ASP A 101 -2.78 8.02 -12.63
CA ASP A 101 -2.53 7.34 -11.36
C ASP A 101 -1.27 7.92 -10.71
N GLY A 102 -1.47 8.63 -9.60
CA GLY A 102 -0.44 9.37 -8.89
C GLY A 102 0.20 8.60 -7.74
N THR A 103 -0.01 7.27 -7.64
CA THR A 103 0.37 6.48 -6.45
C THR A 103 1.78 6.76 -5.99
N ARG A 104 2.76 6.75 -6.90
CA ARG A 104 4.16 6.95 -6.54
C ARG A 104 4.40 8.32 -5.91
N ALA A 105 3.97 9.39 -6.56
CA ALA A 105 4.14 10.75 -6.06
C ALA A 105 3.49 10.97 -4.68
N PHE A 106 2.35 10.33 -4.38
CA PHE A 106 1.75 10.40 -3.04
C PHE A 106 2.61 9.74 -1.95
N LEU A 107 3.39 8.72 -2.31
CA LEU A 107 4.26 8.00 -1.36
C LEU A 107 5.63 8.66 -1.24
N THR A 108 6.20 9.15 -2.33
CA THR A 108 7.52 9.81 -2.33
C THR A 108 7.42 11.26 -1.85
N GLY A 109 6.25 11.89 -2.00
CA GLY A 109 6.08 13.33 -1.78
C GLY A 109 6.73 14.17 -2.88
N GLU A 110 7.20 13.55 -3.96
CA GLU A 110 7.83 14.20 -5.09
C GLU A 110 6.82 14.42 -6.22
N PHE A 111 6.51 15.69 -6.49
CA PHE A 111 5.51 16.09 -7.49
C PHE A 111 6.11 16.80 -8.71
N ASP A 112 7.41 17.10 -8.67
CA ASP A 112 8.06 18.03 -9.60
C ASP A 112 8.52 17.37 -10.91
N THR A 113 8.42 16.05 -11.02
CA THR A 113 8.85 15.32 -12.23
C THR A 113 7.75 14.43 -12.78
N GLU A 114 7.60 14.44 -14.11
CA GLU A 114 6.63 13.58 -14.81
C GLU A 114 6.85 12.09 -14.53
N ASN A 115 8.09 11.68 -14.23
CA ASN A 115 8.41 10.30 -13.88
C ASN A 115 7.81 9.87 -12.53
N GLU A 116 7.54 10.81 -11.62
CA GLU A 116 6.91 10.49 -10.32
C GLU A 116 5.39 10.37 -10.45
N LEU A 117 4.78 10.92 -11.51
CA LEU A 117 3.34 10.87 -11.79
C LEU A 117 2.92 9.54 -12.46
N ARG A 118 3.25 8.44 -11.80
CA ARG A 118 2.95 7.07 -12.23
C ARG A 118 2.51 6.19 -11.06
N ASP A 119 2.03 5.01 -11.42
CA ASP A 119 1.51 4.01 -10.48
C ASP A 119 2.60 3.06 -9.93
N ASP A 120 3.77 2.98 -10.58
CA ASP A 120 4.82 2.04 -10.20
C ASP A 120 5.62 2.44 -8.94
N ILE A 121 5.66 1.50 -7.99
CA ILE A 121 6.33 1.62 -6.69
C ILE A 121 7.25 0.42 -6.42
N SER A 122 7.62 -0.32 -7.47
CA SER A 122 8.37 -1.58 -7.36
C SER A 122 9.75 -1.43 -6.71
N ASP A 123 10.34 -0.25 -6.82
CA ASP A 123 11.65 0.18 -6.29
C ASP A 123 11.56 0.87 -4.91
N LEU A 124 10.35 1.15 -4.40
CA LEU A 124 10.19 1.78 -3.08
C LEU A 124 10.29 0.72 -1.96
N ASP A 125 10.94 1.10 -0.86
CA ASP A 125 11.01 0.29 0.34
C ASP A 125 9.76 0.44 1.24
N GLU A 126 9.67 -0.39 2.29
CA GLU A 126 8.52 -0.38 3.22
C GLU A 126 8.33 0.98 3.94
N SER A 127 9.36 1.81 4.06
CA SER A 127 9.29 3.10 4.76
C SER A 127 8.44 4.13 4.01
N TYR A 128 8.36 4.03 2.68
CA TYR A 128 7.50 4.89 1.85
C TYR A 128 6.01 4.55 1.98
N LEU A 129 5.66 3.40 2.56
CA LEU A 129 4.26 3.02 2.80
C LEU A 129 3.70 3.69 4.06
N ASN A 130 4.56 4.36 4.85
CA ASN A 130 4.13 5.07 6.05
C ASN A 130 3.13 6.17 5.67
N GLY A 131 1.90 6.05 6.19
CA GLY A 131 0.83 7.01 5.90
C GLY A 131 0.05 6.73 4.61
N MET A 132 0.37 5.66 3.87
CA MET A 132 -0.44 5.21 2.74
C MET A 132 -1.90 4.96 3.16
N GLU A 133 -2.15 4.36 4.32
CA GLU A 133 -3.52 4.18 4.84
C GLU A 133 -4.26 5.50 5.03
N THR A 134 -3.56 6.55 5.46
CA THR A 134 -4.13 7.89 5.61
C THR A 134 -4.59 8.42 4.26
N TRP A 135 -3.80 8.25 3.21
CA TRP A 135 -4.17 8.64 1.85
C TRP A 135 -5.34 7.82 1.30
N ILE A 136 -5.32 6.49 1.46
CA ILE A 136 -6.42 5.61 1.07
C ILE A 136 -7.71 6.10 1.71
N LYS A 137 -7.70 6.27 3.03
CA LYS A 137 -8.87 6.71 3.79
C LYS A 137 -9.34 8.11 3.36
N LEU A 138 -8.41 9.06 3.20
CA LEU A 138 -8.74 10.42 2.78
C LEU A 138 -9.48 10.42 1.44
N TYR A 139 -9.02 9.65 0.46
CA TYR A 139 -9.65 9.62 -0.87
C TYR A 139 -10.98 8.88 -0.88
N GLU A 140 -11.08 7.72 -0.21
CA GLU A 140 -12.33 6.97 -0.05
C GLU A 140 -13.40 7.80 0.67
N ASP A 141 -13.01 8.61 1.66
CA ASP A 141 -13.94 9.48 2.41
C ASP A 141 -14.33 10.74 1.62
N LYS A 142 -13.41 11.32 0.83
CA LYS A 142 -13.58 12.65 0.24
C LYS A 142 -14.12 12.65 -1.19
N TYR A 143 -13.82 11.62 -1.98
CA TYR A 143 -14.15 11.60 -3.41
C TYR A 143 -14.91 10.33 -3.80
N PRO A 144 -15.91 10.44 -4.70
CA PRO A 144 -16.57 9.26 -5.21
C PRO A 144 -15.58 8.33 -5.92
N ARG A 145 -15.49 7.08 -5.46
CA ARG A 145 -14.85 5.98 -6.18
C ARG A 145 -15.71 5.58 -7.37
N ILE A 146 -15.13 5.56 -8.57
CA ILE A 146 -15.88 5.32 -9.82
C ILE A 146 -15.36 4.12 -10.62
N GLY A 147 -14.19 3.59 -10.28
CA GLY A 147 -13.59 2.55 -11.10
C GLY A 147 -12.20 2.13 -10.69
N LEU A 148 -11.57 1.38 -11.59
CA LEU A 148 -10.22 0.85 -11.45
C LEU A 148 -9.41 1.10 -12.74
N VAL A 149 -8.09 1.23 -12.60
CA VAL A 149 -7.14 1.30 -13.71
C VAL A 149 -6.59 -0.09 -13.99
N ILE A 150 -6.69 -0.54 -15.23
CA ILE A 150 -6.07 -1.78 -15.71
C ILE A 150 -4.55 -1.57 -15.77
N GLY A 151 -3.77 -2.44 -15.14
CA GLY A 151 -2.31 -2.35 -15.14
C GLY A 151 -1.67 -2.89 -13.86
N SER A 152 -0.97 -2.03 -13.10
CA SER A 152 -0.16 -2.47 -11.95
C SER A 152 -0.96 -3.20 -10.88
N TYR A 153 -2.14 -2.70 -10.54
CA TYR A 153 -2.87 -3.14 -9.34
C TYR A 153 -4.07 -4.03 -9.65
N TYR A 154 -4.68 -3.85 -10.83
CA TYR A 154 -5.84 -4.61 -11.28
C TYR A 154 -5.68 -5.06 -12.74
N ASP A 155 -6.18 -6.25 -13.06
CA ASP A 155 -6.16 -6.80 -14.42
C ASP A 155 -7.40 -6.38 -15.25
N GLU A 156 -7.52 -6.91 -16.46
CA GLU A 156 -8.62 -6.64 -17.40
C GLU A 156 -10.00 -7.12 -16.88
N ASP A 157 -10.03 -7.98 -15.86
CA ASP A 157 -11.24 -8.42 -15.17
C ASP A 157 -11.49 -7.62 -13.87
N GLY A 158 -10.68 -6.60 -13.60
CA GLY A 158 -10.71 -5.80 -12.38
C GLY A 158 -10.25 -6.58 -11.14
N CYS A 159 -9.61 -7.73 -11.32
CA CYS A 159 -9.11 -8.56 -10.23
C CYS A 159 -7.74 -8.09 -9.76
N ALA A 160 -7.46 -8.26 -8.47
CA ALA A 160 -6.21 -7.82 -7.87
C ALA A 160 -5.01 -8.58 -8.46
N THR A 161 -3.97 -7.85 -8.84
CA THR A 161 -2.72 -8.45 -9.31
C THR A 161 -1.87 -8.97 -8.14
N PRO A 162 -0.87 -9.85 -8.40
CA PRO A 162 0.12 -10.23 -7.38
C PRO A 162 0.84 -9.02 -6.76
N LYS A 163 1.06 -7.95 -7.54
CA LYS A 163 1.65 -6.69 -7.05
C LYS A 163 0.75 -6.05 -6.00
N LEU A 164 -0.56 -5.94 -6.23
CA LEU A 164 -1.48 -5.39 -5.25
C LEU A 164 -1.53 -6.24 -3.96
N HIS A 165 -1.49 -7.57 -4.08
CA HIS A 165 -1.40 -8.45 -2.91
C HIS A 165 -0.11 -8.22 -2.12
N ARG A 166 1.04 -8.06 -2.78
CA ARG A 166 2.32 -7.73 -2.13
C ARG A 166 2.23 -6.39 -1.39
N VAL A 167 1.72 -5.35 -2.04
CA VAL A 167 1.58 -4.00 -1.43
C VAL A 167 0.65 -4.04 -0.22
N ARG A 168 -0.48 -4.75 -0.31
CA ARG A 168 -1.41 -4.92 0.84
C ARG A 168 -0.76 -5.63 2.03
N ARG A 169 0.08 -6.64 1.79
CA ARG A 169 0.86 -7.30 2.86
C ARG A 169 1.87 -6.34 3.49
N MET A 170 2.63 -5.61 2.67
CA MET A 170 3.61 -4.63 3.17
C MET A 170 2.92 -3.50 3.96
N LEU A 171 1.75 -3.03 3.51
CA LEU A 171 0.96 -2.03 4.22
C LEU A 171 0.48 -2.54 5.58
N SER A 172 -0.09 -3.75 5.62
CA SER A 172 -0.53 -4.38 6.88
C SER A 172 0.62 -4.53 7.87
N LYS A 173 1.81 -4.92 7.38
CA LYS A 173 3.03 -5.02 8.17
C LYS A 173 3.53 -3.65 8.66
N SER A 174 3.53 -2.63 7.81
CA SER A 174 3.92 -1.25 8.16
C SER A 174 3.07 -0.71 9.32
N VAL A 175 1.75 -0.96 9.29
CA VAL A 175 0.82 -0.54 10.34
C VAL A 175 1.12 -1.22 11.67
N ILE A 176 1.32 -2.54 11.64
CA ILE A 176 1.69 -3.30 12.83
C ILE A 176 3.03 -2.79 13.38
N ASN A 177 4.04 -2.61 12.54
CA ASN A 177 5.36 -2.12 12.96
C ASN A 177 5.27 -0.73 13.60
N LYS A 178 4.50 0.18 13.02
CA LYS A 178 4.28 1.54 13.55
C LYS A 178 3.54 1.51 14.89
N GLN A 179 2.56 0.63 15.04
CA GLN A 179 1.87 0.44 16.31
C GLN A 179 2.82 -0.12 17.37
N MET A 180 3.61 -1.14 17.05
CA MET A 180 4.62 -1.72 17.94
C MET A 180 5.67 -0.70 18.36
N GLU A 181 6.15 0.14 17.44
CA GLU A 181 7.08 1.24 17.74
C GLU A 181 6.45 2.25 18.70
N THR A 182 5.18 2.61 18.46
CA THR A 182 4.42 3.52 19.32
C THR A 182 4.22 2.93 20.72
N ASP A 183 3.89 1.65 20.82
CA ASP A 183 3.70 0.95 22.09
C ASP A 183 5.02 0.83 22.86
N GLU A 184 6.13 0.56 22.17
CA GLU A 184 7.47 0.54 22.75
C GLU A 184 7.90 1.93 23.25
N LEU A 185 7.60 2.99 22.51
CA LEU A 185 7.85 4.38 22.94
C LEU A 185 6.98 4.76 24.15
N ASN A 186 5.72 4.33 24.18
CA ASN A 186 4.84 4.56 25.34
C ASN A 186 5.31 3.79 26.58
N LYS A 187 5.81 2.57 26.39
CA LYS A 187 6.35 1.75 27.48
C LYS A 187 7.69 2.27 27.98
N TYR A 188 8.59 2.64 27.07
CA TYR A 188 9.98 3.05 27.33
C TYR A 188 10.32 4.38 26.64
N PRO A 189 9.68 5.49 27.06
CA PRO A 189 9.85 6.76 26.37
C PRO A 189 11.25 7.33 26.57
N PRO A 190 11.74 8.16 25.63
CA PRO A 190 13.02 8.83 25.77
C PRO A 190 13.15 9.58 27.10
N CYS A 191 14.35 9.55 27.67
CA CYS A 191 14.67 10.38 28.83
C CYS A 191 14.72 11.86 28.47
N ASN A 192 14.56 12.71 29.48
CA ASN A 192 15.01 14.09 29.38
C ASN A 192 16.54 14.10 29.40
N SER A 193 17.16 15.02 28.66
CA SER A 193 18.62 15.13 28.59
C SER A 193 19.06 16.58 28.63
N GLN A 194 20.28 16.78 29.14
CA GLN A 194 20.99 18.06 29.08
C GLN A 194 22.45 17.77 28.74
N TRP A 195 23.03 18.61 27.90
CA TRP A 195 24.44 18.55 27.52
C TRP A 195 25.12 19.89 27.80
N ASP A 196 26.30 19.86 28.43
CA ASP A 196 27.18 21.00 28.59
C ASP A 196 28.44 20.83 27.72
N ALA A 197 28.53 21.65 26.67
CA ALA A 197 29.64 21.61 25.73
C ALA A 197 30.97 22.10 26.31
N GLN A 198 30.96 22.86 27.41
CA GLN A 198 32.19 23.37 28.02
C GLN A 198 32.90 22.28 28.83
N THR A 199 32.12 21.47 29.54
CA THR A 199 32.63 20.40 30.39
C THR A 199 32.67 19.04 29.69
N ASN A 200 32.02 18.92 28.52
CA ASN A 200 31.73 17.65 27.85
C ASN A 200 31.02 16.65 28.77
N LEU A 201 30.21 17.18 29.69
CA LEU A 201 29.37 16.40 30.58
C LEU A 201 27.92 16.63 30.21
N GLY A 202 27.15 15.55 30.21
CA GLY A 202 25.71 15.60 30.11
C GLY A 202 25.06 14.83 31.25
N ARG A 203 23.75 14.88 31.26
CA ARG A 203 22.95 14.02 32.11
C ARG A 203 21.64 13.63 31.43
N VAL A 204 21.08 12.53 31.89
CA VAL A 204 19.74 12.06 31.55
C VAL A 204 18.93 11.82 32.80
N TRP A 205 17.66 12.15 32.76
CA TRP A 205 16.74 11.92 33.88
C TRP A 205 15.33 11.63 33.37
N CYS A 206 14.54 11.04 34.25
CA CYS A 206 13.14 10.75 33.97
C CYS A 206 12.24 11.62 34.83
N THR A 207 11.10 12.03 34.28
CA THR A 207 10.01 12.65 35.04
C THR A 207 8.68 12.02 34.60
N LYS A 208 7.56 12.51 35.16
CA LYS A 208 6.21 12.19 34.68
C LYS A 208 5.95 12.70 33.25
N LEU A 209 6.81 13.57 32.74
CA LEU A 209 6.85 14.03 31.35
C LEU A 209 8.27 13.84 30.80
N SER A 210 8.47 12.82 29.98
CA SER A 210 9.74 12.57 29.30
C SER A 210 9.47 12.08 27.88
N GLY A 211 10.28 12.53 26.91
CA GLY A 211 10.07 12.18 25.51
C GLY A 211 8.74 12.66 24.92
N GLY A 212 8.12 13.68 25.51
CA GLY A 212 6.79 14.17 25.12
C GLY A 212 5.62 13.32 25.63
N ILE A 213 5.87 12.28 26.43
CA ILE A 213 4.85 11.35 26.93
C ILE A 213 4.57 11.63 28.41
N GLN A 214 3.31 11.95 28.72
CA GLN A 214 2.81 12.19 30.08
C GLN A 214 2.33 10.89 30.72
N ARG A 215 2.72 10.63 31.98
CA ARG A 215 2.43 9.39 32.71
C ARG A 215 2.30 9.59 34.21
N SER A 216 1.84 8.58 34.93
CA SER A 216 1.63 8.60 36.39
C SER A 216 2.91 8.36 37.21
N TRP A 217 3.96 7.82 36.59
CA TRP A 217 5.23 7.42 37.21
C TRP A 217 6.42 8.20 36.64
N THR A 218 7.51 8.30 37.41
CA THR A 218 8.73 9.02 37.03
C THR A 218 9.69 8.11 36.26
N GLY A 219 10.06 6.98 36.86
CA GLY A 219 10.95 5.98 36.24
C GLY A 219 12.44 6.26 36.45
N ARG A 220 13.28 5.34 36.01
CA ARG A 220 14.74 5.42 36.09
C ARG A 220 15.35 5.37 34.69
N PRO A 221 16.43 6.13 34.41
CA PRO A 221 17.12 6.08 33.13
C PRO A 221 17.81 4.73 32.90
N ARG A 222 17.59 4.12 31.75
CA ARG A 222 18.34 2.94 31.26
C ARG A 222 18.80 3.16 29.83
N LEU A 223 19.90 2.52 29.47
CA LEU A 223 20.27 2.35 28.07
C LEU A 223 19.38 1.26 27.48
N PHE A 224 18.66 1.58 26.41
CA PHE A 224 17.75 0.70 25.71
C PHE A 224 18.15 0.57 24.26
N TYR A 225 18.25 -0.66 23.75
CA TYR A 225 18.57 -0.92 22.35
C TYR A 225 17.31 -0.85 21.49
N ASP A 226 17.24 0.20 20.67
CA ASP A 226 16.15 0.45 19.74
C ASP A 226 16.34 -0.40 18.48
N LEU A 227 15.39 -1.31 18.21
CA LEU A 227 15.49 -2.23 17.07
C LEU A 227 15.24 -1.55 15.72
N TYR A 228 14.52 -0.42 15.72
CA TYR A 228 14.20 0.34 14.53
C TYR A 228 15.37 1.23 14.14
N GLN A 229 15.93 1.96 15.10
CA GLN A 229 17.08 2.85 14.90
C GLN A 229 18.43 2.13 15.01
N LYS A 230 18.44 0.86 15.43
CA LYS A 230 19.63 0.02 15.63
C LYS A 230 20.71 0.69 16.47
N LYS A 231 20.29 1.35 17.55
CA LYS A 231 21.20 2.10 18.43
C LYS A 231 20.73 2.07 19.87
N TRP A 232 21.69 2.22 20.78
CA TRP A 232 21.38 2.46 22.19
C TRP A 232 20.86 3.89 22.36
N ARG A 233 19.76 4.03 23.10
CA ARG A 233 19.18 5.32 23.50
C ARG A 233 18.85 5.30 24.99
N CYS A 234 18.71 6.48 25.59
CA CYS A 234 18.12 6.54 26.92
C CYS A 234 16.62 6.22 26.84
N ALA A 235 16.14 5.38 27.75
CA ALA A 235 14.72 5.15 27.98
C ALA A 235 14.39 5.21 29.47
N CYS A 236 13.22 5.76 29.78
CA CYS A 236 12.69 5.76 31.12
C CYS A 236 11.95 4.46 31.39
N VAL A 237 12.38 3.75 32.42
CA VAL A 237 11.83 2.46 32.83
C VAL A 237 11.05 2.64 34.14
N ASN A 238 9.88 2.01 34.25
CA ASN A 238 9.10 2.06 35.49
C ASN A 238 9.89 1.42 36.64
N GLN A 239 9.88 2.04 37.82
CA GLN A 239 10.62 1.53 38.98
C GLN A 239 10.19 0.11 39.37
N ASN A 240 8.91 -0.22 39.26
CA ASN A 240 8.41 -1.55 39.59
C ASN A 240 8.90 -2.62 38.60
N ASP A 241 8.97 -2.26 37.31
CA ASP A 241 9.49 -3.16 36.27
C ASP A 241 11.01 -3.29 36.39
N ASP A 242 11.68 -2.20 36.79
CA ASP A 242 13.13 -2.12 36.98
C ASP A 242 13.64 -2.87 38.20
N ASP A 243 12.86 -2.88 39.29
CA ASP A 243 13.21 -3.56 40.54
C ASP A 243 12.88 -5.08 40.50
N ASP A 244 12.16 -5.57 39.47
CA ASP A 244 11.84 -6.99 39.27
C ASP A 244 12.70 -7.59 38.16
N GLU A 245 13.70 -8.39 38.55
CA GLU A 245 14.66 -9.05 37.65
C GLU A 245 13.99 -9.98 36.62
N ASN A 246 12.72 -10.37 36.82
CA ASN A 246 11.98 -11.17 35.83
C ASN A 246 11.32 -10.31 34.74
N ASN A 247 11.16 -9.00 34.96
CA ASN A 247 10.49 -8.10 34.02
C ASN A 247 11.45 -7.48 33.01
N ILE A 248 12.74 -7.32 33.36
CA ILE A 248 13.76 -6.72 32.50
C ILE A 248 15.04 -7.53 32.52
N ASP A 249 15.42 -8.03 31.34
CA ASP A 249 16.70 -8.71 31.11
C ASP A 249 17.81 -7.71 30.74
N TYR A 250 18.78 -7.59 31.64
CA TYR A 250 19.91 -6.66 31.56
C TYR A 250 21.15 -7.32 30.96
N CYS A 251 21.66 -6.75 29.86
CA CYS A 251 22.82 -7.27 29.14
C CYS A 251 24.12 -7.25 29.94
N ASP A 252 24.24 -6.36 30.90
CA ASP A 252 25.40 -6.17 31.75
C ASP A 252 25.43 -7.16 32.94
N GLN A 253 24.34 -7.88 33.19
CA GLN A 253 24.25 -8.91 34.23
C GLN A 253 24.51 -10.33 33.71
N GLN A 254 24.47 -10.55 32.39
CA GLN A 254 24.74 -11.84 31.76
C GLN A 254 26.25 -12.15 31.76
N GLN A 255 26.77 -12.60 32.91
CA GLN A 255 28.09 -13.22 32.99
C GLN A 255 28.01 -14.63 32.36
N HIS A 256 28.68 -14.79 31.21
CA HIS A 256 28.82 -16.04 30.43
C HIS A 256 27.63 -16.45 29.55
N GLN A 257 27.53 -15.86 28.34
CA GLN A 257 27.50 -16.61 27.07
C GLN A 257 27.69 -15.67 25.86
N SER A 258 28.71 -15.97 25.05
CA SER A 258 29.13 -15.35 23.77
C SER A 258 29.69 -13.91 23.79
N GLY A 259 30.90 -13.76 23.21
CA GLY A 259 31.78 -12.58 23.20
C GLY A 259 31.22 -11.30 22.54
N PRO A 260 32.08 -10.29 22.24
CA PRO A 260 31.72 -8.86 22.15
C PRO A 260 30.87 -8.44 20.93
N ASN A 261 30.14 -9.35 20.30
CA ASN A 261 29.25 -9.09 19.17
C ASN A 261 27.91 -9.86 19.21
N SER A 262 27.50 -10.39 20.36
CA SER A 262 26.30 -11.21 20.49
C SER A 262 25.08 -10.39 20.92
N ILE A 263 24.51 -9.61 19.99
CA ILE A 263 23.04 -9.54 19.94
C ILE A 263 22.62 -10.90 19.39
N GLY A 264 22.58 -11.90 20.28
CA GLY A 264 22.24 -13.27 19.90
C GLY A 264 20.81 -13.32 19.40
N MET A 265 20.63 -13.30 18.08
CA MET A 265 19.37 -13.67 17.45
C MET A 265 19.18 -15.17 17.71
N GLN A 266 18.31 -15.52 18.64
CA GLN A 266 17.87 -16.90 18.77
C GLN A 266 16.91 -17.20 17.62
N TYR A 267 17.32 -18.09 16.73
CA TYR A 267 16.51 -18.63 15.65
C TYR A 267 15.79 -19.87 16.16
N SER A 268 14.47 -19.92 16.02
CA SER A 268 13.70 -21.16 16.15
C SER A 268 13.78 -21.92 14.83
N ASP A 269 14.33 -23.13 14.88
CA ASP A 269 14.37 -24.09 13.77
C ASP A 269 12.97 -24.71 13.58
N ASP A 270 12.04 -23.98 12.98
CA ASP A 270 10.79 -24.55 12.46
C ASP A 270 10.59 -24.04 11.03
N ASP A 271 10.76 -24.97 10.09
CA ASP A 271 10.68 -24.79 8.64
C ASP A 271 9.27 -24.34 8.21
N ASN A 272 9.16 -23.17 7.58
CA ASN A 272 8.33 -22.92 6.38
C ASN A 272 8.55 -21.49 5.83
N ASP A 273 8.71 -21.43 4.51
CA ASP A 273 9.07 -20.26 3.70
C ASP A 273 8.18 -19.00 3.87
N ASP A 274 8.81 -17.85 3.59
CA ASP A 274 8.30 -16.47 3.37
C ASP A 274 8.05 -15.50 4.53
N ASP A 275 8.19 -15.91 5.80
CA ASP A 275 8.30 -14.95 6.91
C ASP A 275 9.75 -14.90 7.40
N LYS A 276 10.43 -13.75 7.19
CA LYS A 276 11.72 -13.50 7.83
C LYS A 276 11.51 -13.68 9.34
N GLN A 277 12.06 -14.76 9.87
CA GLN A 277 12.15 -15.07 11.30
C GLN A 277 12.25 -13.80 12.11
N ALA A 278 11.24 -13.53 12.93
CA ALA A 278 11.34 -12.52 13.98
C ALA A 278 12.38 -13.04 14.97
N ALA A 279 13.65 -12.70 14.73
CA ALA A 279 14.72 -12.97 15.66
C ALA A 279 14.33 -12.43 17.03
N THR A 280 14.28 -13.30 18.03
CA THR A 280 14.09 -12.84 19.41
C THR A 280 15.31 -11.99 19.75
N PRO A 281 15.16 -10.69 20.05
CA PRO A 281 16.30 -9.87 20.42
C PRO A 281 16.91 -10.48 21.68
N GLY A 282 18.23 -10.62 21.73
CA GLY A 282 18.93 -10.74 23.01
C GLY A 282 18.57 -9.57 23.94
N CYS A 283 19.06 -9.60 25.17
CA CYS A 283 18.87 -8.52 26.16
C CYS A 283 18.90 -7.11 25.52
N ARG A 284 18.00 -6.22 25.94
CA ARG A 284 17.84 -4.88 25.32
C ARG A 284 18.09 -3.73 26.28
N PHE A 285 18.44 -4.03 27.53
CA PHE A 285 18.65 -3.05 28.57
C PHE A 285 20.06 -3.12 29.14
N LYS A 286 20.59 -1.95 29.51
CA LYS A 286 21.85 -1.80 30.24
C LYS A 286 21.72 -0.69 31.27
N HIS A 287 22.48 -0.80 32.35
CA HIS A 287 22.69 0.32 33.25
C HIS A 287 23.64 1.36 32.62
N TYR A 288 23.55 2.59 33.11
CA TYR A 288 24.56 3.61 32.81
C TYR A 288 25.82 3.33 33.62
N GLU A 289 26.98 3.36 32.97
CA GLU A 289 28.26 3.26 33.65
C GLU A 289 28.42 4.41 34.66
N ASN A 290 28.96 4.11 35.85
CA ASN A 290 29.15 5.08 36.93
C ASN A 290 27.87 5.78 37.42
N CYS A 291 26.70 5.17 37.21
CA CYS A 291 25.43 5.60 37.79
C CYS A 291 24.92 4.55 38.78
N ASP A 292 24.43 4.97 39.94
CA ASP A 292 23.68 4.08 40.84
C ASP A 292 22.43 3.58 40.09
N PRO A 293 22.21 2.25 39.94
CA PRO A 293 21.01 1.70 39.32
C PRO A 293 19.70 2.29 39.87
N LYS A 294 19.66 2.66 41.15
CA LYS A 294 18.46 3.24 41.78
C LYS A 294 18.28 4.74 41.54
N SER A 295 19.23 5.38 40.88
CA SER A 295 19.18 6.82 40.62
C SER A 295 18.06 7.21 39.64
N LEU A 296 17.48 8.38 39.87
CA LEU A 296 16.51 9.01 38.96
C LEU A 296 17.19 9.87 37.87
N GLU A 297 18.50 10.04 37.98
CA GLU A 297 19.34 10.85 37.10
C GLU A 297 20.72 10.18 36.93
N CYS A 298 21.22 10.09 35.70
CA CYS A 298 22.52 9.53 35.40
C CYS A 298 23.39 10.51 34.61
N PRO A 299 24.69 10.65 34.95
CA PRO A 299 25.63 11.40 34.14
C PRO A 299 25.90 10.66 32.82
N ILE A 300 26.19 11.41 31.76
CA ILE A 300 26.64 10.89 30.47
C ILE A 300 27.85 11.69 30.00
N THR A 301 28.75 11.04 29.25
CA THR A 301 29.90 11.67 28.60
C THR A 301 29.84 11.37 27.10
N SER A 302 30.51 12.19 26.28
CA SER A 302 30.62 11.97 24.84
C SER A 302 31.49 10.78 24.51
#